data_AF-A0A4U5UMU3-F1
#
_entry.id   AF-A0A4U5UMU3-F1
#
_cell.length_a   1.000
_cell.length_b   1.000
_cell.length_c   1.000
_cell.angle_alpha   90.00
_cell.angle_beta   90.00
_cell.angle_gamma   90.00
#
_symmetry.space_group_name_H-M   'P 1'
#
loop_
_entity.id
_entity.type
_entity.pdbx_description
1 polymer ?
#
loop_
_entity_poly.entity_id
_entity_poly.type
_entity_poly.pdbx_seq_one_letter_code
_entity_poly.pdbx_strand_id
1 'polypeptide(L)'
;MPAKPDGGEGGGGGRRRADYKITKPLTFADCVGDELPLGWEEVYDQQVGVYYIDHINKTTQIENPRTQWRQEQERMLKEYLVVAQEALKAKKEMYLIKQQRLELAQQEMLLFHELSEDNRSITSTLSGSSSNAKYDPDQIKVEIACRRERLSRLKQELAQVKQELQYKEMGVETLQE
;
A
#
# COMPACT_ATOMS: atom_id res chain seq x y z
N MET A 1 -21.07 83.53 1.79
CA MET A 1 -21.08 82.72 3.04
C MET A 1 -22.49 82.15 3.22
N PRO A 2 -22.74 80.93 3.71
CA PRO A 2 -21.91 79.71 3.74
C PRO A 2 -22.66 78.40 3.32
N ALA A 3 -21.83 77.39 2.98
CA ALA A 3 -21.93 75.93 3.18
C ALA A 3 -23.27 75.15 3.05
N LYS A 4 -23.26 74.18 2.12
CA LYS A 4 -23.87 72.85 2.30
C LYS A 4 -22.75 71.82 2.55
N PRO A 5 -22.87 70.95 3.57
CA PRO A 5 -22.24 69.65 3.57
C PRO A 5 -23.32 68.58 3.37
N ASP A 6 -23.29 67.87 2.25
CA ASP A 6 -24.07 66.64 2.08
C ASP A 6 -23.12 65.47 2.35
N GLY A 7 -23.38 64.76 3.44
CA GLY A 7 -22.61 63.60 3.86
C GLY A 7 -23.00 62.38 3.02
N GLY A 8 -22.07 61.94 2.17
CA GLY A 8 -22.14 60.63 1.53
C GLY A 8 -21.22 59.67 2.27
N GLU A 9 -21.80 58.82 3.12
CA GLU A 9 -21.13 57.68 3.74
C GLU A 9 -20.52 56.77 2.67
N GLY A 10 -19.21 56.54 2.77
CA GLY A 10 -18.46 55.68 1.89
C GLY A 10 -18.86 54.22 2.09
N GLY A 11 -19.55 53.65 1.09
CA GLY A 11 -19.74 52.21 0.95
C GLY A 11 -18.39 51.51 0.87
N GLY A 12 -18.08 50.71 1.88
CA GLY A 12 -16.90 49.83 1.94
C GLY A 12 -16.96 48.76 0.85
N GLY A 13 -16.48 49.10 -0.34
CA GLY A 13 -16.15 48.14 -1.39
C GLY A 13 -14.86 47.42 -1.01
N GLY A 14 -14.97 46.36 -0.21
CA GLY A 14 -13.89 45.41 0.06
C GLY A 14 -13.41 44.79 -1.24
N ARG A 15 -12.37 45.40 -1.83
CA ARG A 15 -11.61 44.79 -2.93
C ARG A 15 -10.96 43.54 -2.36
N ARG A 16 -11.53 42.37 -2.67
CA ARG A 16 -10.87 41.07 -2.51
C ARG A 16 -9.50 41.19 -3.21
N ARG A 17 -8.43 41.30 -2.42
CA ARG A 17 -7.06 41.23 -2.95
C ARG A 17 -6.91 39.81 -3.49
N ALA A 18 -6.77 39.68 -4.81
CA ALA A 18 -6.17 38.49 -5.37
C ALA A 18 -4.71 38.49 -4.89
N ASP A 19 -4.35 37.48 -4.10
CA ASP A 19 -2.97 37.28 -3.66
C ASP A 19 -2.12 36.89 -4.88
N TYR A 20 -1.60 37.88 -5.59
CA TYR A 20 -0.67 37.67 -6.69
C TYR A 20 0.68 37.23 -6.11
N LYS A 21 1.08 35.99 -6.36
CA LYS A 21 2.47 35.59 -6.14
C LYS A 21 3.34 36.39 -7.12
N ILE A 22 4.41 37.01 -6.61
CA ILE A 22 5.32 37.87 -7.41
C ILE A 22 6.20 37.05 -8.36
N THR A 23 6.27 35.72 -8.17
CA THR A 23 7.16 34.82 -8.92
C THR A 23 6.38 33.66 -9.55
N LYS A 24 6.75 33.31 -10.79
CA LYS A 24 6.19 32.16 -11.52
C LYS A 24 6.42 30.87 -10.71
N PRO A 25 5.47 29.91 -10.74
CA PRO A 25 5.61 28.63 -10.05
C PRO A 25 6.86 27.88 -10.53
N LEU A 26 7.58 27.23 -9.62
CA LEU A 26 8.80 26.48 -9.95
C LEU A 26 8.47 25.12 -10.58
N THR A 27 7.35 24.52 -10.21
CA THR A 27 6.90 23.22 -10.68
C THR A 27 5.45 23.26 -11.16
N PHE A 28 5.07 22.25 -11.95
CA PHE A 28 3.68 22.07 -12.37
C PHE A 28 2.70 21.86 -11.20
N ALA A 29 3.18 21.35 -10.06
CA ALA A 29 2.36 21.15 -8.87
C ALA A 29 1.96 22.47 -8.18
N ASP A 30 2.74 23.55 -8.40
CA ASP A 30 2.52 24.85 -7.78
C ASP A 30 1.68 25.80 -8.65
N CYS A 31 1.35 25.38 -9.88
CA CYS A 31 0.57 26.18 -10.82
C CYS A 31 -0.88 26.35 -10.35
N VAL A 32 -1.37 27.59 -10.38
CA VAL A 32 -2.77 27.92 -10.08
C VAL A 32 -3.40 28.54 -11.33
N GLY A 33 -4.59 28.06 -11.71
CA GLY A 33 -5.28 28.53 -12.91
C GLY A 33 -4.48 28.32 -14.20
N ASP A 34 -4.27 29.41 -14.94
CA ASP A 34 -3.63 29.39 -16.26
C ASP A 34 -2.12 29.72 -16.23
N GLU A 35 -1.53 29.80 -15.04
CA GLU A 35 -0.10 30.06 -14.88
C GLU A 35 0.75 28.86 -15.33
N LEU A 36 1.84 29.13 -16.04
CA LEU A 36 2.83 28.12 -16.44
C LEU A 36 4.06 28.16 -15.52
N PRO A 37 4.76 27.04 -15.33
CA PRO A 37 6.00 27.03 -14.55
C PRO A 37 7.08 27.94 -15.13
N LEU A 38 8.10 28.22 -14.32
CA LEU A 38 9.30 28.91 -14.77
C LEU A 38 9.90 28.20 -15.98
N GLY A 39 10.25 28.97 -17.02
CA GLY A 39 10.78 28.43 -18.28
C GLY A 39 9.72 28.07 -19.31
N TRP A 40 8.43 28.06 -18.95
CA TRP A 40 7.34 27.86 -19.89
C TRP A 40 6.68 29.17 -20.30
N GLU A 41 6.33 29.26 -21.58
CA GLU A 41 5.66 30.41 -22.18
C GLU A 41 4.53 29.94 -23.10
N GLU A 42 3.38 30.61 -23.03
CA GLU A 42 2.26 30.43 -23.95
C GLU A 42 2.35 31.50 -25.03
N VAL A 43 2.33 31.09 -26.30
CA VAL A 43 2.45 31.98 -27.44
C VAL A 43 1.29 31.72 -28.40
N TYR A 44 0.75 32.79 -28.98
CA TYR A 44 -0.26 32.71 -30.02
C TYR A 44 0.34 33.06 -31.38
N ASP A 45 0.16 32.17 -32.35
CA ASP A 45 0.49 32.41 -33.75
C ASP A 45 -0.77 32.35 -34.62
N GLN A 46 -0.85 33.19 -35.64
CA GLN A 46 -2.05 33.32 -36.48
C GLN A 46 -2.31 32.10 -37.39
N GLN A 47 -1.27 31.31 -37.70
CA GLN A 47 -1.36 30.12 -38.53
C GLN A 47 -1.56 28.85 -37.70
N VAL A 48 -0.85 28.75 -36.56
CA VAL A 48 -0.81 27.54 -35.72
C VAL A 48 -1.79 27.60 -34.55
N GLY A 49 -2.17 28.79 -34.10
CA GLY A 49 -2.95 29.00 -32.89
C GLY A 49 -2.08 29.09 -31.63
N VAL A 50 -2.62 28.70 -30.48
CA VAL A 50 -1.90 28.70 -29.20
C VAL A 50 -0.93 27.51 -29.16
N TYR A 51 0.32 27.78 -28.80
CA TYR A 51 1.36 26.77 -28.56
C TYR A 51 2.22 27.18 -27.37
N TYR A 52 3.00 26.22 -26.86
CA TYR A 52 3.80 26.35 -25.65
C TYR A 52 5.28 26.19 -25.97
N ILE A 53 6.11 27.03 -25.36
CA ILE A 53 7.57 27.02 -25.49
C ILE A 53 8.17 26.63 -24.14
N ASP A 54 9.02 25.62 -24.15
CA ASP A 54 9.87 25.25 -23.03
C ASP A 54 11.29 25.82 -23.26
N HIS A 55 11.61 26.89 -22.54
CA HIS A 55 12.90 27.56 -22.61
C HIS A 55 14.02 26.79 -21.90
N ILE A 56 13.70 25.82 -21.04
CA ILE A 56 14.68 24.99 -20.35
C ILE A 56 15.15 23.90 -21.30
N ASN A 57 14.20 23.18 -21.89
CA ASN A 57 14.49 22.07 -22.80
C ASN A 57 14.64 22.50 -24.26
N LYS A 58 14.39 23.79 -24.58
CA LYS A 58 14.47 24.37 -25.93
C LYS A 58 13.53 23.67 -26.92
N THR A 59 12.32 23.34 -26.47
CA THR A 59 11.30 22.65 -27.26
C THR A 59 10.04 23.52 -27.41
N THR A 60 9.23 23.21 -28.41
CA THR A 60 7.91 23.79 -28.61
C THR A 60 6.88 22.70 -28.81
N GLN A 61 5.66 22.91 -28.34
CA GLN A 61 4.58 21.93 -28.41
C GLN A 61 3.21 22.60 -28.50
N ILE A 62 2.26 21.92 -29.15
CA ILE A 62 0.88 22.41 -29.27
C ILE A 62 0.07 22.08 -28.01
N GLU A 63 0.31 20.90 -27.41
CA GLU A 63 -0.42 20.45 -26.23
C GLU A 63 -0.03 21.24 -24.98
N ASN A 64 -1.02 21.56 -24.14
CA ASN A 64 -0.78 22.26 -22.88
C ASN A 64 0.03 21.37 -21.92
N PRO A 65 1.22 21.80 -21.49
CA PRO A 65 2.11 20.98 -20.65
C PRO A 65 1.51 20.67 -19.27
N ARG A 66 0.60 21.50 -18.74
CA ARG A 66 -0.12 21.21 -17.49
C ARG A 66 -1.06 20.02 -17.65
N THR A 67 -1.73 19.93 -18.79
CA THR A 67 -2.64 18.83 -19.10
C THR A 67 -1.86 17.53 -19.23
N GLN A 68 -0.74 17.55 -19.99
CA GLN A 68 0.15 16.40 -20.10
C GLN A 68 0.69 15.98 -18.74
N TRP A 69 1.19 16.92 -17.94
CA TRP A 69 1.70 16.63 -16.59
C TRP A 69 0.62 15.98 -15.71
N ARG A 70 -0.61 16.51 -15.71
CA ARG A 70 -1.73 15.96 -14.94
C ARG A 70 -2.09 14.55 -15.39
N GLN A 71 -2.19 14.32 -16.70
CA GLN A 71 -2.46 13.00 -17.26
C GLN A 71 -1.37 12.00 -16.87
N GLU A 72 -0.12 12.43 -16.90
CA GLU A 72 1.02 11.59 -16.52
C GLU A 72 1.00 11.26 -15.02
N GLN A 73 0.68 12.22 -14.15
CA GLN A 73 0.48 11.95 -12.72
C GLN A 73 -0.65 10.94 -12.50
N GLU A 74 -1.78 11.11 -13.19
CA GLU A 74 -2.92 10.20 -13.10
C GLU A 74 -2.56 8.79 -13.59
N ARG A 75 -1.82 8.69 -14.71
CA ARG A 75 -1.31 7.41 -15.25
C ARG A 75 -0.42 6.72 -14.23
N MET A 76 0.56 7.43 -13.66
CA MET A 76 1.47 6.87 -12.66
C MET A 76 0.72 6.40 -11.40
N LEU A 77 -0.26 7.17 -10.93
CA LEU A 77 -1.07 6.78 -9.78
C LEU A 77 -1.90 5.51 -10.06
N LYS A 78 -2.50 5.42 -11.24
CA LYS A 78 -3.22 4.21 -11.69
C LYS A 78 -2.32 2.98 -11.75
N GLU A 79 -1.11 3.13 -12.30
CA GLU A 79 -0.13 2.04 -12.36
C GLU A 79 0.29 1.59 -10.96
N TYR A 80 0.56 2.55 -10.06
CA TYR A 80 0.89 2.26 -8.68
C TYR A 80 -0.25 1.53 -7.95
N LEU A 81 -1.51 1.95 -8.16
CA LEU A 81 -2.68 1.30 -7.60
C LEU A 81 -2.79 -0.17 -8.06
N VAL A 82 -2.56 -0.44 -9.35
CA VAL A 82 -2.57 -1.81 -9.89
C VAL A 82 -1.52 -2.68 -9.19
N VAL A 83 -0.28 -2.19 -9.09
CA VAL A 83 0.80 -2.91 -8.41
C VAL A 83 0.48 -3.15 -6.94
N ALA A 84 -0.10 -2.16 -6.25
CA ALA A 84 -0.51 -2.30 -4.86
C ALA A 84 -1.61 -3.35 -4.68
N GLN A 85 -2.60 -3.41 -5.59
CA GLN A 85 -3.65 -4.42 -5.61
C GLN A 85 -3.10 -5.83 -5.87
N GLU A 86 -2.17 -5.98 -6.81
CA GLU A 86 -1.49 -7.26 -7.07
C GLU A 86 -0.70 -7.72 -5.85
N ALA A 87 0.06 -6.82 -5.22
CA ALA A 87 0.81 -7.10 -4.01
C ALA A 87 -0.09 -7.48 -2.82
N LEU A 88 -1.28 -6.88 -2.74
CA LEU A 88 -2.30 -7.23 -1.77
C LEU A 88 -2.87 -8.63 -2.04
N LYS A 89 -3.23 -8.93 -3.28
CA LYS A 89 -3.72 -10.26 -3.69
C LYS A 89 -2.72 -11.36 -3.37
N ALA A 90 -1.45 -11.19 -3.76
CA ALA A 90 -0.38 -12.14 -3.43
C ALA A 90 -0.23 -12.34 -1.91
N LYS A 91 -0.41 -11.27 -1.12
CA LYS A 91 -0.38 -11.35 0.35
C LYS A 91 -1.55 -12.18 0.89
N LYS A 92 -2.75 -12.01 0.34
CA LYS A 92 -3.94 -12.82 0.70
C LYS A 92 -3.71 -14.30 0.39
N GLU A 93 -3.19 -14.62 -0.79
CA GLU A 93 -2.85 -15.99 -1.17
C GLU A 93 -1.81 -16.61 -0.21
N MET A 94 -0.74 -15.88 0.11
CA MET A 94 0.25 -16.34 1.08
C MET A 94 -0.35 -16.57 2.48
N TYR A 95 -1.26 -15.70 2.92
CA TYR A 95 -1.96 -15.88 4.19
C TYR A 95 -2.77 -17.20 4.19
N LEU A 96 -3.53 -17.47 3.13
CA LEU A 96 -4.31 -18.71 3.00
C LEU A 96 -3.40 -19.95 3.01
N ILE A 97 -2.29 -19.91 2.27
CA ILE A 97 -1.32 -21.01 2.26
C ILE A 97 -0.76 -21.26 3.66
N LYS A 98 -0.40 -20.20 4.40
CA LYS A 98 0.10 -20.34 5.77
C LYS A 98 -0.98 -20.87 6.72
N GLN A 99 -2.23 -20.45 6.54
CA GLN A 99 -3.36 -20.97 7.31
C GLN A 99 -3.53 -22.47 7.09
N GLN A 100 -3.54 -22.92 5.83
CA GLN A 100 -3.62 -24.33 5.47
C GLN A 100 -2.41 -25.13 6.02
N ARG A 101 -1.19 -24.59 5.91
CA ARG A 101 0.02 -25.23 6.48
C ARG A 101 -0.07 -25.38 8.00
N LEU A 102 -0.65 -24.42 8.70
CA LEU A 102 -0.86 -24.50 10.14
C LEU A 102 -1.87 -25.59 10.48
N GLU A 103 -3.00 -25.66 9.76
CA GLU A 103 -4.03 -26.68 9.96
C GLU A 103 -3.47 -28.09 9.74
N LEU A 104 -2.74 -28.31 8.64
CA LEU A 104 -2.07 -29.59 8.38
C LEU A 104 -1.09 -29.95 9.49
N ALA A 105 -0.27 -29.00 9.97
CA ALA A 105 0.64 -29.26 11.09
C ALA A 105 -0.09 -29.59 12.40
N GLN A 106 -1.30 -29.05 12.62
CA GLN A 106 -2.13 -29.41 13.77
C GLN A 106 -2.68 -30.83 13.63
N GLN A 107 -3.16 -31.20 12.44
CA GLN A 107 -3.63 -32.55 12.13
C GLN A 107 -2.50 -33.58 12.27
N GLU A 108 -1.31 -33.29 11.75
CA GLU A 108 -0.10 -34.13 11.92
C GLU A 108 0.21 -34.37 13.41
N MET A 109 0.03 -33.34 14.25
CA MET A 109 0.28 -33.44 15.69
C MET A 109 -0.77 -34.32 16.40
N LEU A 110 -2.05 -34.21 16.00
CA LEU A 110 -3.12 -35.06 16.52
C LEU A 110 -2.92 -36.53 16.11
N LEU A 111 -2.63 -36.78 14.83
CA LEU A 111 -2.38 -38.12 14.32
C LEU A 111 -1.17 -38.78 15.03
N PHE A 112 -0.10 -38.02 15.25
CA PHE A 112 1.06 -38.52 15.99
C PHE A 112 0.69 -38.93 17.42
N HIS A 113 -0.18 -38.16 18.09
CA HIS A 113 -0.66 -38.49 19.43
C HIS A 113 -1.47 -39.79 19.43
N GLU A 114 -2.38 -39.96 18.48
CA GLU A 114 -3.21 -41.17 18.33
C GLU A 114 -2.34 -42.43 18.11
N LEU A 115 -1.42 -42.38 17.15
CA LEU A 115 -0.49 -43.49 16.87
C LEU A 115 0.45 -43.82 18.05
N SER A 116 0.79 -42.82 18.87
CA SER A 116 1.62 -43.01 20.06
C SER A 116 0.87 -43.72 21.19
N GLU A 117 -0.42 -43.43 21.37
CA GLU A 117 -1.26 -44.05 22.40
C GLU A 117 -1.66 -45.49 22.04
N ASP A 118 -1.94 -45.78 20.76
CA ASP A 118 -2.30 -47.14 20.30
C ASP A 118 -1.16 -48.14 20.50
N ASN A 119 0.09 -47.75 20.25
CA ASN A 119 1.26 -48.59 20.50
C ASN A 119 1.47 -48.92 21.99
N ARG A 120 1.02 -48.04 22.89
CA ARG A 120 1.17 -48.20 24.34
C ARG A 120 0.27 -49.30 24.89
N SER A 121 -0.91 -49.47 24.27
CA SER A 121 -1.94 -50.46 24.61
C SER A 121 -1.55 -51.92 24.32
N ILE A 122 -0.63 -52.15 23.37
CA ILE A 122 -0.24 -53.49 22.88
C ILE A 122 0.91 -54.09 23.72
N THR A 123 1.68 -53.24 24.39
CA THR A 123 2.84 -53.64 25.23
C THR A 123 2.47 -54.20 26.60
N SER A 124 1.22 -54.04 27.07
CA SER A 124 0.80 -54.45 28.42
C SER A 124 0.32 -55.91 28.52
N THR A 125 0.21 -56.65 27.40
CA THR A 125 -0.27 -58.06 27.38
C THR A 125 0.75 -59.08 26.86
N LEU A 126 1.94 -58.65 26.41
CA LEU A 126 2.97 -59.54 25.86
C LEU A 126 4.27 -59.46 26.67
N SER A 127 4.31 -60.17 27.80
CA SER A 127 5.56 -60.47 28.51
C SER A 127 6.22 -61.69 27.88
N GLY A 128 7.07 -61.46 26.88
CA GLY A 128 7.92 -62.46 26.27
C GLY A 128 9.13 -61.77 25.66
N SER A 129 10.28 -61.95 26.29
CA SER A 129 11.57 -61.34 25.98
C SER A 129 11.84 -61.15 24.48
N SER A 130 11.82 -59.90 24.01
CA SER A 130 12.64 -59.47 22.88
C SER A 130 12.95 -57.99 23.02
N SER A 131 14.23 -57.65 22.97
CA SER A 131 14.75 -56.28 23.05
C SER A 131 14.31 -55.48 21.83
N ASN A 132 13.13 -54.88 21.89
CA ASN A 132 12.66 -53.98 20.84
C ASN A 132 12.86 -52.54 21.31
N ALA A 133 14.09 -52.05 21.17
CA ALA A 133 14.44 -50.64 21.33
C ALA A 133 13.87 -49.78 20.18
N LYS A 134 12.61 -50.01 19.78
CA LYS A 134 12.04 -49.36 18.59
C LYS A 134 11.62 -47.91 18.83
N TYR A 135 11.33 -47.52 20.08
CA TYR A 135 11.02 -46.14 20.44
C TYR A 135 11.49 -45.82 21.87
N ASP A 136 12.45 -44.91 21.99
CA ASP A 136 12.91 -44.35 23.26
C ASP A 136 11.91 -43.28 23.75
N PRO A 137 11.41 -43.34 24.99
CA PRO A 137 10.53 -42.31 25.56
C PRO A 137 11.08 -40.88 25.42
N ASP A 138 12.40 -40.71 25.48
CA ASP A 138 13.01 -39.39 25.35
C ASP A 138 13.04 -38.91 23.89
N GLN A 139 13.18 -39.83 22.93
CA GLN A 139 13.03 -39.52 21.51
C GLN A 139 11.62 -39.03 21.17
N ILE A 140 10.56 -39.66 21.71
CA ILE A 140 9.17 -39.22 21.52
C ILE A 140 8.95 -37.82 22.10
N LYS A 141 9.51 -37.52 23.29
CA LYS A 141 9.41 -36.18 23.90
C LYS A 141 10.07 -35.11 23.03
N VAL A 142 11.27 -35.38 22.50
CA VAL A 142 11.98 -34.47 21.60
C VAL A 142 11.17 -34.22 20.33
N GLU A 143 10.59 -35.27 19.76
CA GLU A 143 9.73 -35.19 18.59
C GLU A 143 8.46 -34.37 18.83
N ILE A 144 7.79 -34.54 19.99
CA ILE A 144 6.64 -33.73 20.40
C ILE A 144 7.05 -32.26 20.58
N ALA A 145 8.17 -32.00 21.23
CA ALA A 145 8.69 -30.66 21.44
C ALA A 145 8.98 -29.95 20.10
N CYS A 146 9.63 -30.64 19.16
CA CYS A 146 9.91 -30.12 17.82
C CYS A 146 8.62 -29.79 17.04
N ARG A 147 7.61 -30.68 17.06
CA ARG A 147 6.31 -30.41 16.42
C ARG A 147 5.59 -29.22 17.05
N ARG A 148 5.61 -29.09 18.38
CA ARG A 148 5.04 -27.94 19.11
C ARG A 148 5.75 -26.63 18.76
N GLU A 149 7.07 -26.65 18.64
CA GLU A 149 7.87 -25.49 18.22
C GLU A 149 7.49 -25.06 16.80
N ARG A 150 7.38 -26.01 15.85
CA ARG A 150 6.92 -25.75 14.49
C ARG A 150 5.54 -25.09 14.48
N LEU A 151 4.60 -25.58 15.29
CA LEU A 151 3.26 -24.98 15.43
C LEU A 151 3.31 -23.56 15.99
N SER A 152 4.14 -23.32 17.01
CA SER A 152 4.35 -21.98 17.59
C SER A 152 4.87 -21.00 16.54
N ARG A 153 5.90 -21.40 15.79
CA ARG A 153 6.47 -20.60 14.70
C ARG A 153 5.44 -20.29 13.61
N LEU A 154 4.72 -21.29 13.13
CA LEU A 154 3.67 -21.08 12.11
C LEU A 154 2.57 -20.13 12.59
N LYS A 155 2.15 -20.21 13.86
CA LYS A 155 1.17 -19.27 14.45
C LYS A 155 1.70 -17.84 14.48
N GLN A 156 2.95 -17.66 14.90
CA GLN A 156 3.59 -16.34 14.95
C GLN A 156 3.71 -15.73 13.56
N GLU A 157 4.20 -16.51 12.59
CA GLU A 157 4.29 -16.07 11.19
C GLU A 157 2.92 -15.69 10.62
N LEU A 158 1.88 -16.47 10.91
CA LEU A 158 0.54 -16.18 10.44
C LEU A 158 -0.02 -14.89 11.04
N ALA A 159 0.24 -14.63 12.32
CA ALA A 159 -0.12 -13.37 12.98
C ALA A 159 0.59 -12.17 12.33
N GLN A 160 1.89 -12.30 12.05
CA GLN A 160 2.66 -11.26 11.35
C GLN A 160 2.11 -11.00 9.95
N VAL A 161 1.87 -12.06 9.16
CA VAL A 161 1.32 -11.93 7.79
C VAL A 161 -0.07 -11.30 7.80
N LYS A 162 -0.89 -11.62 8.80
CA LYS A 162 -2.21 -10.99 8.99
C LYS A 162 -2.08 -9.50 9.25
N GLN A 163 -1.18 -9.08 10.13
CA GLN A 163 -0.96 -7.67 10.41
C GLN A 163 -0.45 -6.92 9.18
N GLU A 164 0.54 -7.48 8.47
CA GLU A 164 1.05 -6.90 7.22
C GLU A 164 -0.04 -6.82 6.13
N LEU A 165 -0.95 -7.79 6.09
CA LEU A 165 -2.09 -7.77 5.18
C LEU A 165 -3.00 -6.56 5.48
N GLN A 166 -3.33 -6.31 6.75
CA GLN A 166 -4.17 -5.18 7.14
C GLN A 166 -3.56 -3.84 6.72
N TYR A 167 -2.25 -3.64 6.91
CA TYR A 167 -1.58 -2.42 6.46
C TYR A 167 -1.65 -2.24 4.94
N LYS A 168 -1.51 -3.33 4.18
CA LYS A 168 -1.66 -3.29 2.71
C LYS A 168 -3.09 -2.99 2.28
N GLU A 169 -4.10 -3.52 2.98
CA GLU A 169 -5.51 -3.24 2.70
C GLU A 169 -5.81 -1.75 2.89
N MET A 170 -5.44 -1.18 4.04
CA MET A 170 -5.61 0.26 4.28
C MET A 170 -4.86 1.10 3.24
N GLY A 171 -3.63 0.71 2.88
CA GLY A 171 -2.85 1.43 1.87
C GLY A 171 -3.49 1.42 0.49
N VAL A 172 -4.14 0.32 0.09
CA VAL A 172 -4.88 0.26 -1.19
C VAL A 172 -6.16 1.09 -1.12
N GLU A 173 -6.90 1.04 -0.01
CA GLU A 173 -8.10 1.87 0.19
C GLU A 173 -7.79 3.36 0.08
N THR A 174 -6.70 3.83 0.70
CA THR A 174 -6.26 5.23 0.58
C THR A 174 -5.90 5.64 -0.84
N LEU A 175 -5.44 4.73 -1.68
CA LEU A 175 -5.11 5.02 -3.09
C LEU A 175 -6.34 5.02 -4.00
N GLN A 176 -7.49 4.54 -3.51
CA GLN A 176 -8.75 4.50 -4.25
C GLN A 176 -9.65 5.71 -4.00
N GLU A 177 -9.43 6.44 -2.91
CA GLU A 177 -10.10 7.71 -2.56
C GLU A 177 -9.57 8.89 -3.38
#